data_AF-A0A164P0Z6-F1
#
_entry.id   AF-A0A164P0Z6-F1
#
_cell.length_a   1.000
_cell.length_b   1.000
_cell.length_c   1.000
_cell.angle_alpha   90.00
_cell.angle_beta   90.00
_cell.angle_gamma   90.00
#
_symmetry.space_group_name_H-M   'P 1'
#
loop_
_entity.id
_entity.type
_entity.pdbx_description
1 polymer ?
#
loop_
_entity_poly.entity_id
_entity_poly.type
_entity_poly.pdbx_seq_one_letter_code
_entity_poly.pdbx_strand_id
1 'polypeptide(L)'
;MPEDPIELEGKRGQLLAQLSELRRAVAELSDGYAALPESGLIIDTVGAGALTTPGYCVAGAREVLEEVLIELDAASDAMQRAAQYTARLRGVVFD
;
A
#
# COMPACT_ATOMS: atom_id res chain seq x y z
N MET A 1 29.32 -11.20 -2.17
CA MET A 1 30.10 -10.07 -1.64
C MET A 1 29.30 -9.43 -0.53
N PRO A 2 29.92 -8.92 0.54
CA PRO A 2 29.23 -8.05 1.49
C PRO A 2 28.70 -6.81 0.76
N GLU A 3 27.45 -6.42 1.02
CA GLU A 3 26.85 -5.20 0.43
C GLU A 3 27.31 -3.96 1.21
N ASP A 4 27.55 -2.85 0.49
CA ASP A 4 27.89 -1.56 1.10
C ASP A 4 26.69 -1.06 1.93
N PRO A 5 26.88 -0.67 3.20
CA PRO A 5 25.82 -0.06 4.02
C PRO A 5 25.10 1.13 3.35
N ILE A 6 25.80 1.91 2.51
CA ILE A 6 25.22 3.02 1.75
C ILE A 6 24.27 2.50 0.67
N GLU A 7 24.64 1.43 -0.04
CA GLU A 7 23.79 0.80 -1.05
C GLU A 7 22.51 0.24 -0.42
N LEU A 8 22.63 -0.41 0.75
CA LEU A 8 21.48 -0.91 1.51
C LEU A 8 20.52 0.22 1.92
N GLU A 9 21.05 1.34 2.39
CA GLU A 9 20.24 2.52 2.75
C GLU A 9 19.56 3.14 1.52
N GLY A 10 20.26 3.17 0.38
CA GLY A 10 19.70 3.57 -0.91
C GLY A 10 18.54 2.66 -1.34
N LYS A 11 18.71 1.34 -1.26
CA LYS A 11 17.65 0.35 -1.55
C LYS A 11 16.45 0.52 -0.62
N ARG A 12 16.68 0.75 0.68
CA ARG A 12 15.62 1.03 1.66
C ARG A 12 14.83 2.29 1.27
N GLY A 13 15.52 3.37 0.88
CA GLY A 13 14.89 4.61 0.41
C GLY A 13 14.03 4.40 -0.83
N GLN A 14 14.51 3.60 -1.79
CA GLN A 14 13.74 3.24 -2.99
C GLN A 14 12.48 2.45 -2.65
N LEU A 15 12.57 1.46 -1.77
CA LEU A 15 11.41 0.69 -1.30
C LEU A 15 10.40 1.58 -0.56
N LEU A 16 10.87 2.53 0.26
CA LEU A 16 9.98 3.49 0.93
C LEU A 16 9.22 4.37 -0.08
N ALA A 17 9.89 4.82 -1.15
CA ALA A 17 9.23 5.56 -2.23
C ALA A 17 8.20 4.70 -2.97
N GLN A 18 8.52 3.44 -3.25
CA GLN A 18 7.57 2.49 -3.87
C GLN A 18 6.35 2.23 -2.99
N LEU A 19 6.51 2.11 -1.67
CA LEU A 19 5.40 1.98 -0.73
C LEU A 19 4.49 3.20 -0.75
N SER A 20 5.07 4.41 -0.82
CA SER A 20 4.30 5.66 -0.91
C SER A 20 3.48 5.73 -2.21
N GLU A 21 4.06 5.35 -3.34
CA GLU A 21 3.35 5.31 -4.62
C GLU A 21 2.26 4.23 -4.63
N LEU A 22 2.54 3.05 -4.06
CA LEU A 22 1.55 1.97 -3.96
C LEU A 22 0.37 2.40 -3.08
N ARG A 23 0.63 3.04 -1.94
CA ARG A 23 -0.40 3.60 -1.06
C ARG A 23 -1.30 4.58 -1.82
N ARG A 24 -0.71 5.49 -2.61
CA ARG A 24 -1.47 6.44 -3.44
C ARG A 24 -2.35 5.71 -4.45
N ALA A 25 -1.81 4.74 -5.16
CA ALA A 25 -2.56 3.95 -6.14
C ALA A 25 -3.71 3.14 -5.50
N VAL A 26 -3.50 2.56 -4.32
CA VAL A 26 -4.56 1.85 -3.57
C VAL A 26 -5.65 2.82 -3.11
N ALA A 27 -5.29 4.02 -2.65
CA ALA A 27 -6.28 5.04 -2.27
C ALA A 27 -7.14 5.46 -3.47
N GLU A 28 -6.51 5.74 -4.61
CA GLU A 28 -7.21 6.05 -5.87
C GLU A 28 -8.15 4.91 -6.31
N LEU A 29 -7.73 3.65 -6.14
CA LEU A 29 -8.57 2.48 -6.43
C LEU A 29 -9.77 2.38 -5.47
N SER A 30 -9.54 2.62 -4.17
CA SER A 30 -10.59 2.62 -3.15
C SER A 30 -11.65 3.70 -3.42
N ASP A 31 -11.22 4.90 -3.79
CA ASP A 31 -12.09 6.00 -4.21
C ASP A 31 -12.90 5.62 -5.47
N GLY A 32 -12.27 4.94 -6.42
CA GLY A 32 -12.95 4.38 -7.60
C GLY A 32 -14.07 3.41 -7.25
N TYR A 33 -13.84 2.49 -6.30
CA TYR A 33 -14.89 1.61 -5.79
C TYR A 33 -15.98 2.37 -5.04
N ALA A 34 -15.63 3.41 -4.28
CA ALA A 34 -16.59 4.24 -3.55
C ALA A 34 -17.54 5.00 -4.49
N ALA A 35 -17.06 5.44 -5.65
CA ALA A 35 -17.86 6.15 -6.66
C ALA A 35 -18.71 5.22 -7.55
N LEU A 36 -18.40 3.91 -7.58
CA LEU A 36 -19.03 2.96 -8.49
C LEU A 36 -20.58 2.86 -8.33
N PRO A 37 -21.17 2.90 -7.13
CA PRO A 37 -22.64 2.90 -6.97
C PRO A 37 -23.33 4.10 -7.62
N GLU A 38 -22.67 5.25 -7.69
CA GLU A 38 -23.22 6.49 -8.27
C GLU A 38 -23.00 6.59 -9.79
N SER A 39 -22.15 5.72 -10.35
CA SER A 39 -21.76 5.75 -11.76
C SER A 39 -22.87 5.35 -12.74
N GLY A 40 -23.92 4.67 -12.27
CA GLY A 40 -24.92 4.04 -13.13
C GLY A 40 -24.40 2.86 -13.96
N LEU A 41 -23.14 2.44 -13.76
CA LEU A 41 -22.50 1.32 -14.48
C LEU A 41 -22.76 -0.05 -13.83
N ILE A 42 -23.38 -0.06 -12.65
CA ILE A 42 -23.74 -1.27 -11.93
C ILE A 42 -25.24 -1.52 -12.06
N ILE A 43 -25.62 -2.70 -12.53
CA ILE A 43 -27.00 -3.18 -12.51
C ILE A 43 -27.11 -4.21 -11.39
N ASP A 44 -28.10 -4.05 -10.52
CA ASP A 44 -28.37 -5.02 -9.46
C ASP A 44 -28.79 -6.37 -10.09
N THR A 45 -28.06 -7.44 -9.78
CA THR A 45 -28.36 -8.77 -10.29
C THR A 45 -29.54 -9.34 -9.51
N VAL A 46 -30.74 -9.26 -10.11
CA VAL A 46 -31.96 -9.83 -9.54
C VAL A 46 -31.79 -11.35 -9.39
N GLY A 47 -31.82 -11.84 -8.15
CA GLY A 47 -31.96 -13.28 -7.85
C GLY A 47 -30.91 -13.92 -6.94
N ALA A 48 -29.90 -13.21 -6.45
CA ALA A 48 -28.89 -13.78 -5.54
C ALA A 48 -28.96 -13.12 -4.15
N GLY A 49 -29.33 -13.91 -3.14
CA GLY A 49 -29.51 -13.44 -1.77
C GLY A 49 -28.24 -12.81 -1.17
N ALA A 50 -28.37 -11.56 -0.72
CA ALA A 50 -27.64 -10.79 0.29
C ALA A 50 -26.09 -10.76 0.34
N LEU A 51 -25.34 -11.69 -0.26
CA LEU A 51 -23.86 -11.79 -0.18
C LEU A 51 -23.16 -11.67 -1.55
N THR A 52 -23.92 -11.44 -2.62
CA THR A 52 -23.37 -11.27 -3.97
C THR A 52 -24.05 -10.11 -4.71
N THR A 53 -24.82 -9.28 -4.01
CA THR A 53 -25.31 -8.04 -4.63
C THR A 53 -24.10 -7.17 -4.96
N PRO A 54 -24.14 -6.39 -6.04
CA PRO A 54 -23.03 -5.51 -6.36
C PRO A 54 -22.69 -4.54 -5.22
N GLY A 55 -23.70 -4.08 -4.46
CA GLY A 55 -23.48 -3.26 -3.26
C GLY A 55 -22.67 -3.97 -2.18
N TYR A 56 -22.97 -5.24 -1.90
CA TYR A 56 -22.19 -6.06 -0.96
C TYR A 56 -20.75 -6.26 -1.46
N CYS A 57 -20.58 -6.59 -2.74
CA CYS A 57 -19.25 -6.80 -3.34
C CYS A 57 -18.40 -5.51 -3.32
N VAL A 58 -18.99 -4.34 -3.61
CA VAL A 58 -18.31 -3.04 -3.52
C VAL A 58 -17.92 -2.72 -2.08
N ALA A 59 -18.82 -2.93 -1.11
CA ALA A 59 -18.53 -2.71 0.29
C ALA A 59 -17.37 -3.60 0.78
N GLY A 60 -17.42 -4.90 0.47
CA GLY A 60 -16.35 -5.84 0.85
C GLY A 60 -15.02 -5.52 0.17
N ALA A 61 -15.01 -5.09 -1.10
CA ALA A 61 -13.78 -4.65 -1.76
C ALA A 61 -13.17 -3.43 -1.07
N ARG A 62 -14.00 -2.45 -0.67
CA ARG A 62 -13.54 -1.25 0.04
C ARG A 62 -12.97 -1.57 1.42
N GLU A 63 -13.61 -2.46 2.17
CA GLU A 63 -13.13 -2.92 3.47
C GLU A 63 -11.72 -3.53 3.36
N VAL A 64 -11.51 -4.43 2.40
CA VAL A 64 -10.18 -5.03 2.16
C VAL A 64 -9.16 -3.98 1.71
N LEU A 65 -9.53 -3.01 0.87
CA LEU A 65 -8.62 -1.94 0.45
C LEU A 65 -8.26 -0.99 1.60
N GLU A 66 -9.18 -0.75 2.53
CA GLU A 66 -8.90 0.00 3.77
C GLU A 66 -7.88 -0.72 4.65
N GLU A 67 -8.01 -2.05 4.80
CA GLU A 67 -6.99 -2.87 5.48
C GLU A 67 -5.63 -2.78 4.78
N VAL A 68 -5.59 -2.84 3.44
CA VAL A 68 -4.34 -2.69 2.68
C VAL A 68 -3.68 -1.33 2.95
N LEU A 69 -4.45 -0.24 3.03
CA LEU A 69 -3.90 1.09 3.34
C LEU A 69 -3.28 1.13 4.75
N ILE A 70 -3.91 0.50 5.74
CA ILE A 70 -3.38 0.38 7.11
C ILE A 70 -2.04 -0.37 7.09
N GLU A 71 -1.96 -1.49 6.38
CA GLU A 71 -0.74 -2.30 6.30
C GLU A 71 0.38 -1.58 5.53
N LEU A 72 0.05 -0.79 4.50
CA LEU A 72 1.03 0.04 3.79
C LEU A 72 1.58 1.18 4.66
N ASP A 73 0.74 1.78 5.51
CA ASP A 73 1.18 2.76 6.51
C ASP A 73 2.11 2.10 7.54
N ALA A 74 1.76 0.90 8.02
CA ALA A 74 2.60 0.13 8.94
C ALA A 74 3.94 -0.28 8.31
N ALA A 75 3.95 -0.70 7.05
CA ALA A 75 5.16 -1.03 6.30
C ALA A 75 6.06 0.21 6.12
N SER A 76 5.46 1.36 5.78
CA SER A 76 6.18 2.62 5.64
C SER A 76 6.83 3.06 6.96
N ASP A 77 6.09 2.98 8.07
CA ASP A 77 6.62 3.25 9.41
C ASP A 77 7.76 2.28 9.79
N ALA A 78 7.59 0.98 9.54
CA ALA A 78 8.64 -0.01 9.78
C ALA A 78 9.94 0.31 9.01
N MET A 79 9.82 0.72 7.75
CA MET A 79 10.96 1.13 6.91
C MET A 79 11.63 2.42 7.40
N GLN A 80 10.87 3.35 7.97
CA GLN A 80 11.43 4.56 8.60
C GLN A 80 12.13 4.24 9.93
N ARG A 81 11.57 3.36 10.76
CA ARG A 81 12.22 2.89 12.00
C ARG A 81 13.52 2.15 11.70
N ALA A 82 13.57 1.35 10.63
CA ALA A 82 14.81 0.71 10.19
C ALA A 82 15.93 1.75 9.96
N ALA A 83 15.60 2.90 9.38
CA ALA A 83 16.54 4.00 9.16
C ALA A 83 17.17 4.53 10.47
N GLN A 84 16.43 4.50 11.58
CA GLN A 84 16.93 4.95 12.88
C GLN A 84 18.07 4.07 13.40
N TYR A 85 18.07 2.78 13.03
CA TYR A 85 19.13 1.84 13.38
C TYR A 85 20.31 1.91 12.38
N THR A 86 20.02 2.11 11.10
CA THR A 86 21.04 2.10 10.03
C THR A 86 21.74 3.45 9.83
N ALA A 87 21.18 4.57 10.27
CA ALA A 87 21.77 5.92 10.10
C ALA A 87 23.19 6.08 10.67
N ARG A 88 23.59 5.19 11.60
CA ARG A 88 24.92 5.17 12.24
C ARG A 88 25.94 4.33 11.47
N LEU A 89 25.50 3.52 10.50
CA LEU A 89 26.40 2.74 9.68
C LEU A 89 27.22 3.68 8.79
N ARG A 90 28.51 3.37 8.64
CA ARG A 90 29.47 4.11 7.82
C ARG A 90 30.27 3.09 7.02
N GLY A 91 30.46 3.36 5.73
CA GLY A 91 31.43 2.63 4.93
C GLY A 91 32.83 2.88 5.48
N VAL A 92 33.69 1.85 5.43
CA VAL A 92 35.11 2.03 5.71
C VAL A 92 35.70 2.82 4.55
N VAL A 93 36.16 4.05 4.81
CA VAL A 93 36.96 4.82 3.86
C VAL A 93 38.40 4.33 4.01
N PHE A 94 38.97 3.79 2.94
CA PHE A 94 40.42 3.56 2.88
C PHE A 94 41.04 4.78 2.21
N ASP A 95 41.91 5.47 2.95
CA ASP A 95 42.72 6.61 2.50
C ASP A 95 43.76 6.19 1.45
#